data_AF-A0AAU2TCK1-F1
#
_entry.id   AF-A0AAU2TCK1-F1
#
_cell.length_a   1.000
_cell.length_b   1.000
_cell.length_c   1.000
_cell.angle_alpha   90.00
_cell.angle_beta   90.00
_cell.angle_gamma   90.00
#
_symmetry.space_group_name_H-M   'P 1'
#
loop_
_entity.id
_entity.type
_entity.pdbx_description
1 polymer ?
#
loop_
_entity_poly.entity_id
_entity_poly.type
_entity_poly.pdbx_seq_one_letter_code
_entity_poly.pdbx_strand_id
1 'polypeptide(L)'
;MCGLVTALCCGCAGGSRDEGRAPGAPTGVTAEAGSATSVHVMWNAVAADPAVSAYEVYRGSEKVREVPGSAHMLDVVRLSPSTTYVFTVRARDGDGRLGPRSREVRATTPAAAAADRSPPTPPGAVTGRAAGSRAVQLSWTPATDDRKVVSYDVYQGGVRIHSVGGGQTATVVTGLRPGALYSFTVRARDAADNVSPAGAPVRLTTAPGDDEGAETAPADFRASARLADGSYYLDLSWVPPRVDGVVTEYQIQLDGQPATSLVWGGTPPRGRATYSFYVGREAGAGHRVRLRARLPDGTWGAFSVERTVTTGARR
;
A
#
# COMPACT_ATOMS: atom_id res chain seq x y z
N MET A 1 -25.13 22.89 69.31
CA MET A 1 -25.69 23.60 68.14
C MET A 1 -24.72 23.46 66.97
N CYS A 2 -25.24 23.07 65.80
CA CYS A 2 -24.69 23.18 64.44
C CYS A 2 -23.25 22.74 64.18
N GLY A 3 -22.94 21.84 63.25
CA GLY A 3 -23.74 21.17 62.23
C GLY A 3 -22.77 20.41 61.32
N LEU A 4 -23.01 19.11 61.18
CA LEU A 4 -22.36 18.22 60.22
C LEU A 4 -22.81 18.65 58.81
N VAL A 5 -21.88 18.94 57.90
CA VAL A 5 -22.17 19.02 56.46
C VAL A 5 -21.24 18.06 55.74
N THR A 6 -21.77 16.88 55.49
CA THR A 6 -21.18 15.87 54.60
C THR A 6 -21.45 16.33 53.17
N ALA A 7 -20.43 16.88 52.50
CA ALA A 7 -20.50 17.17 51.08
C ALA A 7 -20.10 15.91 50.28
N LEU A 8 -21.10 15.24 49.69
CA LEU A 8 -20.88 14.33 48.58
C LEU A 8 -20.37 15.15 47.39
N CYS A 9 -19.09 15.00 47.02
CA CYS A 9 -18.67 15.31 45.66
C CYS A 9 -18.64 14.02 44.85
N CYS A 10 -19.61 13.93 43.94
CA CYS A 10 -19.70 12.96 42.86
C CYS A 10 -18.32 12.71 42.24
N GLY A 11 -17.98 11.42 42.15
CA GLY A 11 -16.93 10.96 41.26
C GLY A 11 -17.29 11.34 39.83
N CYS A 12 -16.69 12.42 39.34
CA CYS A 12 -16.46 12.57 37.92
C CYS A 12 -15.33 11.60 37.58
N ALA A 13 -15.70 10.35 37.31
CA ALA A 13 -14.92 9.50 36.43
C ALA A 13 -14.87 10.22 35.07
N GLY A 14 -13.92 11.15 34.94
CA GLY A 14 -13.46 11.60 33.65
C GLY A 14 -12.89 10.37 32.98
N GLY A 15 -13.73 9.70 32.19
CA GLY A 15 -13.27 8.68 31.27
C GLY A 15 -12.19 9.35 30.43
N SER A 16 -10.94 9.02 30.72
CA SER A 16 -9.86 9.20 29.77
C SER A 16 -10.31 8.44 28.54
N ARG A 17 -10.84 9.18 27.55
CA ARG A 17 -10.82 8.70 26.18
C ARG A 17 -9.37 8.30 25.97
N ASP A 18 -9.14 7.02 25.71
CA ASP A 18 -7.85 6.55 25.28
C ASP A 18 -7.49 7.37 24.04
N GLU A 19 -6.70 8.44 24.23
CA GLU A 19 -6.27 9.31 23.16
C GLU A 19 -5.23 8.52 22.38
N GLY A 20 -5.74 7.68 21.46
CA GLY A 20 -4.96 6.73 20.69
C GLY A 20 -3.67 7.35 20.18
N ARG A 21 -2.59 6.56 20.28
CA ARG A 21 -1.24 7.01 19.94
C ARG A 21 -1.16 7.43 18.47
N ALA A 22 -0.64 8.62 18.20
CA ALA A 22 -0.36 9.06 16.83
C ALA A 22 0.66 8.14 16.13
N PRO A 23 0.66 8.06 14.78
CA PRO A 23 1.61 7.25 14.04
C PRO A 23 3.09 7.60 14.34
N GLY A 24 3.97 6.61 14.21
CA GLY A 24 5.41 6.82 14.27
C GLY A 24 5.95 7.67 13.10
N ALA A 25 7.17 8.17 13.23
CA ALA A 25 7.86 8.86 12.14
C ALA A 25 8.18 7.87 10.99
N PRO A 26 8.00 8.26 9.73
CA PRO A 26 8.50 7.51 8.58
C PRO A 26 10.01 7.24 8.66
N THR A 27 10.40 6.00 8.37
CA THR A 27 11.80 5.56 8.31
C THR A 27 12.25 5.35 6.87
N GLY A 28 13.55 5.12 6.65
CA GLY A 28 14.11 4.91 5.31
C GLY A 28 13.86 6.09 4.37
N VAL A 29 13.72 7.29 4.92
CA VAL A 29 13.45 8.48 4.10
C VAL A 29 14.70 8.79 3.28
N THR A 30 14.53 9.05 1.99
CA THR A 30 15.58 9.50 1.07
C THR A 30 15.07 10.67 0.23
N ALA A 31 16.01 11.48 -0.28
CA ALA A 31 15.72 12.53 -1.24
C ALA A 31 16.80 12.53 -2.31
N GLU A 32 16.39 12.42 -3.57
CA GLU A 32 17.30 12.38 -4.72
C GLU A 32 16.85 13.40 -5.77
N ALA A 33 17.79 14.11 -6.39
CA ALA A 33 17.47 15.01 -7.48
C ALA A 33 16.90 14.20 -8.66
N GLY A 34 15.74 14.62 -9.16
CA GLY A 34 15.14 14.06 -10.36
C GLY A 34 15.61 14.78 -11.62
N SER A 35 15.60 16.11 -11.55
CA SER A 35 16.08 17.00 -12.60
C SER A 35 16.59 18.29 -11.96
N ALA A 36 16.99 19.27 -12.77
CA ALA A 36 17.36 20.59 -12.27
C ALA A 36 16.21 21.30 -11.52
N THR A 37 14.97 20.84 -11.67
CA THR A 37 13.80 21.48 -11.05
C THR A 37 12.92 20.52 -10.24
N SER A 38 13.40 19.29 -10.00
CA SER A 38 12.65 18.30 -9.23
C SER A 38 13.52 17.49 -8.27
N VAL A 39 12.91 17.07 -7.16
CA VAL A 39 13.48 16.11 -6.20
C VAL A 39 12.44 15.03 -5.92
N HIS A 40 12.88 13.77 -5.94
CA HIS A 40 12.12 12.61 -5.52
C HIS A 40 12.34 12.39 -4.03
N VAL A 41 11.28 12.49 -3.22
CA VAL A 41 11.32 12.17 -1.79
C VAL A 41 10.62 10.84 -1.58
N MET A 42 11.25 9.92 -0.87
CA MET A 42 10.79 8.54 -0.72
C MET A 42 10.88 8.10 0.73
N TRP A 43 10.06 7.13 1.14
CA TRP A 43 10.02 6.66 2.52
C TRP A 43 9.44 5.24 2.61
N ASN A 44 9.80 4.53 3.68
CA ASN A 44 9.17 3.26 4.01
C ASN A 44 7.76 3.47 4.55
N ALA A 45 6.87 2.51 4.26
CA ALA A 45 5.59 2.42 4.93
C ALA A 45 5.79 2.38 6.45
N VAL A 46 5.07 3.23 7.18
CA VAL A 46 4.99 3.11 8.64
C VAL A 46 4.02 1.96 8.93
N ALA A 47 4.55 0.86 9.48
CA ALA A 47 3.72 -0.17 10.07
C ALA A 47 2.97 0.46 11.25
N ALA A 48 1.64 0.55 11.19
CA ALA A 48 0.90 1.34 12.15
C ALA A 48 -0.42 0.69 12.60
N ASP A 49 -0.56 0.65 13.92
CA ASP A 49 -1.82 0.80 14.64
C ASP A 49 -1.75 2.15 15.39
N PRO A 50 -2.58 3.15 15.04
CA PRO A 50 -3.63 3.12 14.01
C PRO A 50 -3.06 3.20 12.58
N ALA A 51 -3.79 2.61 11.63
CA ALA A 51 -3.39 2.61 10.22
C ALA A 51 -3.18 4.03 9.66
N VAL A 52 -2.08 4.23 8.92
CA VAL A 52 -1.78 5.50 8.26
C VAL A 52 -2.78 5.77 7.14
N SER A 53 -3.44 6.93 7.21
CA SER A 53 -4.37 7.42 6.19
C SER A 53 -3.69 8.30 5.14
N ALA A 54 -2.63 9.04 5.53
CA ALA A 54 -1.90 9.95 4.66
C ALA A 54 -0.45 10.18 5.13
N TYR A 55 0.40 10.62 4.21
CA TYR A 55 1.71 11.19 4.50
C TYR A 55 1.76 12.67 4.11
N GLU A 56 2.45 13.46 4.91
CA GLU A 56 2.73 14.86 4.61
C GLU A 56 4.23 15.06 4.37
N VAL A 57 4.59 15.62 3.21
CA VAL A 57 5.97 15.94 2.85
C VAL A 57 6.20 17.44 3.03
N TYR A 58 7.30 17.77 3.71
CA TYR A 58 7.70 19.14 4.03
C TYR A 58 9.05 19.47 3.39
N ARG A 59 9.20 20.72 2.95
CA ARG A 59 10.45 21.34 2.52
C ARG A 59 10.82 22.39 3.56
N GLY A 60 11.81 22.10 4.41
CA GLY A 60 12.03 22.85 5.64
C GLY A 60 10.78 22.83 6.54
N SER A 61 10.26 24.02 6.88
CA SER A 61 9.04 24.17 7.68
C SER A 61 7.75 24.14 6.85
N GLU A 62 7.82 24.35 5.54
CA GLU A 62 6.67 24.45 4.65
C GLU A 62 6.14 23.07 4.24
N LYS A 63 4.83 22.85 4.37
CA LYS A 63 4.17 21.65 3.84
C LYS A 63 4.06 21.77 2.32
N VAL A 64 4.71 20.86 1.60
CA VAL A 64 4.67 20.80 0.14
C VAL A 64 3.37 20.14 -0.33
N ARG A 65 3.07 18.96 0.23
CA ARG A 65 1.92 18.15 -0.20
C ARG A 65 1.52 17.11 0.84
N GLU A 66 0.25 16.73 0.81
CA GLU A 66 -0.29 15.53 1.45
C GLU A 66 -0.59 14.48 0.38
N VAL A 67 -0.21 13.23 0.64
CA VAL A 67 -0.42 12.09 -0.25
C VAL A 67 -1.12 10.96 0.51
N PRO A 68 -1.86 10.06 -0.18
CA PRO A 68 -2.53 8.93 0.47
C PRO A 68 -1.56 8.02 1.24
N GLY A 69 -2.05 7.29 2.24
CA GLY A 69 -1.25 6.36 3.05
C GLY A 69 -0.66 5.18 2.28
N SER A 70 -1.13 4.92 1.06
CA SER A 70 -0.53 3.96 0.12
C SER A 70 0.67 4.51 -0.65
N ALA A 71 0.98 5.80 -0.53
CA ALA A 71 2.12 6.40 -1.21
C ALA A 71 3.42 6.18 -0.43
N HIS A 72 4.49 5.90 -1.19
CA HIS A 72 5.86 5.71 -0.68
C HIS A 72 6.86 6.69 -1.33
N MET A 73 6.36 7.59 -2.17
CA MET A 73 7.15 8.55 -2.94
C MET A 73 6.32 9.81 -3.22
N LEU A 74 7.00 10.96 -3.32
CA LEU A 74 6.49 12.19 -3.89
C LEU A 74 7.55 12.90 -4.74
N ASP A 75 7.16 13.38 -5.91
CA ASP A 75 7.93 14.35 -6.67
C ASP A 75 7.63 15.77 -6.21
N VAL A 76 8.67 16.46 -5.76
CA VAL A 76 8.64 17.89 -5.49
C VAL A 76 9.21 18.60 -6.71
N VAL A 77 8.36 19.31 -7.44
CA VAL A 77 8.68 20.00 -8.70
C VAL A 77 8.72 21.53 -8.52
N ARG A 78 9.12 22.25 -9.58
CA ARG A 78 9.25 23.72 -9.61
C ARG A 78 10.28 24.22 -8.58
N LEU A 79 11.35 23.46 -8.43
CA LEU A 79 12.50 23.83 -7.62
C LEU A 79 13.50 24.65 -8.45
N SER A 80 14.26 25.51 -7.78
CA SER A 80 15.40 26.22 -8.37
C SER A 80 16.56 25.26 -8.64
N PRO A 81 17.24 25.36 -9.79
CA PRO A 81 18.50 24.65 -10.08
C PRO A 81 19.63 24.99 -9.11
N SER A 82 20.64 24.12 -9.03
CA SER A 82 21.85 24.32 -8.20
C SER A 82 21.53 24.66 -6.73
N THR A 83 20.44 24.14 -6.19
CA THR A 83 19.93 24.53 -4.87
C THR A 83 19.78 23.30 -3.98
N THR A 84 20.30 23.38 -2.76
CA THR A 84 20.11 22.33 -1.74
C THR A 84 18.78 22.53 -1.02
N TYR A 85 17.96 21.48 -0.98
CA TYR A 85 16.71 21.41 -0.24
C TYR A 85 16.81 20.40 0.89
N VAL A 86 16.04 20.64 1.95
CA VAL A 86 15.91 19.74 3.10
C VAL A 86 14.46 19.29 3.18
N PHE A 87 14.23 17.98 3.28
CA PHE A 87 12.90 17.38 3.36
C PHE A 87 12.70 16.56 4.62
N THR A 88 11.46 16.53 5.09
CA THR A 88 10.98 15.61 6.13
C THR A 88 9.60 15.09 5.77
N VAL A 89 9.24 13.89 6.23
CA VAL A 89 7.94 13.27 6.02
C VAL A 89 7.27 13.00 7.37
N ARG A 90 5.96 13.16 7.46
CA ARG A 90 5.13 12.82 8.64
C ARG A 90 4.01 11.89 8.22
N ALA A 91 3.62 10.96 9.10
CA ALA A 91 2.47 10.10 8.91
C ALA A 91 1.25 10.62 9.67
N ARG A 92 0.06 10.50 9.07
CA ARG A 92 -1.23 10.86 9.66
C ARG A 92 -2.13 9.63 9.75
N ASP A 93 -2.84 9.46 10.85
CA ASP A 93 -3.82 8.36 11.04
C ASP A 93 -5.22 8.70 10.50
N GLY A 94 -6.14 7.73 10.58
CA GLY A 94 -7.53 7.91 10.17
C GLY A 94 -8.32 8.94 11.00
N ASP A 95 -7.87 9.24 12.21
CA ASP A 95 -8.48 10.24 13.10
C ASP A 95 -7.89 11.65 12.90
N GLY A 96 -6.93 11.79 11.99
CA GLY A 96 -6.27 13.05 11.66
C GLY A 96 -5.07 13.41 12.55
N ARG A 97 -4.66 12.55 13.49
CA ARG A 97 -3.47 12.79 14.32
C ARG A 97 -2.21 12.65 13.49
N LEU A 98 -1.30 13.59 13.67
CA LEU A 98 -0.09 13.71 12.87
C LEU A 98 1.15 13.38 13.71
N GLY A 99 1.86 12.33 13.30
CA GLY A 99 3.06 11.85 13.96
C GLY A 99 4.25 12.82 13.91
N PRO A 100 5.38 12.44 14.55
CA PRO A 100 6.61 13.21 14.48
C PRO A 100 7.21 13.25 13.06
N ARG A 101 8.11 14.21 12.82
CA ARG A 101 8.88 14.30 11.57
C ARG A 101 9.87 13.14 11.48
N SER A 102 10.07 12.64 10.26
CA SER A 102 11.22 11.79 9.93
C SER A 102 12.53 12.53 10.18
N ARG A 103 13.65 11.78 10.10
CA ARG A 103 14.97 12.39 9.92
C ARG A 103 14.96 13.31 8.69
N GLU A 104 15.71 14.41 8.78
CA GLU A 104 15.96 15.29 7.64
C GLU A 104 16.82 14.61 6.58
N VAL A 105 16.39 14.74 5.32
CA VAL A 105 17.14 14.31 4.14
C VAL A 105 17.41 15.50 3.24
N ARG A 106 18.52 15.47 2.52
CA ARG A 106 18.96 16.58 1.67
C ARG A 106 19.15 16.12 0.24
N ALA A 107 18.77 16.97 -0.69
CA ALA A 107 19.04 16.79 -2.12
C ALA A 107 19.45 18.13 -2.71
N THR A 108 20.44 18.12 -3.61
CA THR A 108 20.85 19.31 -4.36
C THR A 108 20.45 19.12 -5.81
N THR A 109 19.60 20.01 -6.33
CA THR A 109 19.25 20.02 -7.74
C THR A 109 20.50 20.34 -8.57
N PRO A 110 20.72 19.66 -9.72
CA PRO A 110 21.82 20.01 -10.61
C PRO A 110 21.61 21.39 -11.25
N ALA A 111 22.64 21.89 -11.93
CA ALA A 111 22.52 23.07 -12.77
C ALA A 111 21.51 22.83 -13.91
N ALA A 112 20.84 23.89 -14.34
CA ALA A 112 19.91 23.81 -15.46
C ALA A 112 20.66 23.50 -16.77
N ALA A 113 20.16 22.52 -17.52
CA ALA A 113 20.56 22.26 -18.90
C ALA A 113 19.57 22.95 -19.85
N ALA A 114 19.52 24.30 -19.80
CA ALA A 114 18.60 25.05 -20.63
C ALA A 114 18.83 24.72 -22.13
N ALA A 115 17.75 24.35 -22.83
CA ALA A 115 17.70 23.91 -24.23
C ALA A 115 18.11 22.45 -24.53
N ASP A 116 18.36 21.62 -23.52
CA ASP A 116 18.47 20.18 -23.76
C ASP A 116 17.12 19.54 -24.07
N ARG A 117 17.03 18.82 -25.19
CA ARG A 117 15.84 18.09 -25.65
C ARG A 117 16.16 16.64 -26.01
N SER A 118 17.39 16.20 -25.77
CA SER A 118 17.84 14.84 -26.09
C SER A 118 17.56 13.98 -24.86
N PRO A 119 16.59 13.04 -24.90
CA PRO A 119 16.43 12.12 -23.78
C PRO A 119 17.65 11.18 -23.69
N PRO A 120 17.99 10.70 -22.48
CA PRO A 120 18.97 9.64 -22.32
C PRO A 120 18.61 8.39 -23.12
N THR A 121 19.61 7.56 -23.40
CA THR A 121 19.40 6.21 -23.95
C THR A 121 18.62 5.34 -22.94
N PRO A 122 17.86 4.33 -23.38
CA PRO A 122 17.25 3.39 -22.44
C PRO A 122 18.36 2.70 -21.62
N PRO A 123 18.16 2.49 -20.30
CA PRO A 123 19.05 1.64 -19.53
C PRO A 123 19.17 0.25 -20.20
N GLY A 124 20.36 -0.36 -20.09
CA GLY A 124 20.58 -1.69 -20.64
C GLY A 124 19.84 -2.79 -19.86
N ALA A 125 20.27 -4.05 -20.03
CA ALA A 125 19.57 -5.20 -19.46
C ALA A 125 19.30 -5.04 -17.96
N VAL A 126 18.01 -5.00 -17.59
CA VAL A 126 17.59 -5.03 -16.18
C VAL A 126 17.60 -6.48 -15.72
N THR A 127 18.28 -6.74 -14.62
CA THR A 127 18.38 -8.03 -13.95
C THR A 127 18.01 -7.87 -12.49
N GLY A 128 17.78 -8.99 -11.79
CA GLY A 128 17.50 -8.92 -10.36
C GLY A 128 17.20 -10.27 -9.75
N ARG A 129 16.89 -10.24 -8.45
CA ARG A 129 16.49 -11.42 -7.66
C ARG A 129 15.58 -11.01 -6.50
N ALA A 130 14.85 -11.98 -5.95
CA ALA A 130 14.17 -11.79 -4.68
C ALA A 130 15.19 -11.46 -3.58
N ALA A 131 14.85 -10.51 -2.72
CA ALA A 131 15.65 -10.07 -1.58
C ALA A 131 14.83 -10.23 -0.28
N GLY A 132 14.29 -11.43 -0.09
CA GLY A 132 13.30 -11.74 0.94
C GLY A 132 11.88 -11.77 0.39
N SER A 133 10.91 -11.89 1.30
CA SER A 133 9.50 -12.04 0.94
C SER A 133 8.84 -10.72 0.54
N ARG A 134 9.38 -9.57 0.95
CA ARG A 134 8.79 -8.24 0.70
C ARG A 134 9.68 -7.30 -0.10
N ALA A 135 10.70 -7.84 -0.75
CA ALA A 135 11.64 -7.04 -1.51
C ALA A 135 12.27 -7.79 -2.67
N VAL A 136 12.72 -7.03 -3.67
CA VAL A 136 13.57 -7.51 -4.75
C VAL A 136 14.78 -6.58 -4.87
N GLN A 137 15.91 -7.13 -5.28
CA GLN A 137 17.06 -6.35 -5.73
C GLN A 137 17.06 -6.29 -7.25
N LEU A 138 17.18 -5.07 -7.79
CA LEU A 138 17.29 -4.79 -9.22
C LEU A 138 18.68 -4.26 -9.52
N SER A 139 19.19 -4.54 -10.72
CA SER A 139 20.44 -4.00 -11.25
C SER A 139 20.34 -3.85 -12.76
N TRP A 140 20.96 -2.82 -13.32
CA TRP A 140 20.90 -2.52 -14.75
C TRP A 140 22.21 -1.96 -15.26
N THR A 141 22.45 -2.10 -16.56
CA THR A 141 23.56 -1.40 -17.22
C THR A 141 23.23 0.10 -17.33
N PRO A 142 24.16 1.01 -17.01
CA PRO A 142 23.91 2.45 -17.08
C PRO A 142 23.44 2.89 -18.47
N ALA A 143 22.54 3.87 -18.48
CA ALA A 143 22.23 4.67 -19.66
C ALA A 143 23.34 5.71 -19.91
N THR A 144 23.35 6.23 -21.12
CA THR A 144 24.17 7.37 -21.55
C THR A 144 23.29 8.52 -21.98
N ASP A 145 23.85 9.71 -21.94
CA ASP A 145 23.17 10.96 -22.29
C ASP A 145 24.20 11.93 -22.90
N ASP A 146 23.75 12.92 -23.68
CA ASP A 146 24.64 13.91 -24.30
C ASP A 146 25.27 14.87 -23.26
N ARG A 147 24.65 15.00 -22.09
CA ARG A 147 25.17 15.75 -20.95
C ARG A 147 25.39 14.86 -19.74
N LYS A 148 24.32 14.35 -19.14
CA LYS A 148 24.37 13.57 -17.90
C LYS A 148 23.02 12.97 -17.53
N VAL A 149 23.03 11.68 -17.21
CA VAL A 149 21.93 11.03 -16.47
C VAL A 149 21.93 11.52 -15.01
N VAL A 150 20.81 12.10 -14.58
CA VAL A 150 20.61 12.64 -13.22
C VAL A 150 19.94 11.63 -12.30
N SER A 151 19.00 10.83 -12.83
CA SER A 151 18.32 9.79 -12.04
C SER A 151 17.90 8.60 -12.88
N TYR A 152 17.62 7.50 -12.20
CA TYR A 152 16.90 6.36 -12.75
C TYR A 152 15.58 6.17 -12.03
N ASP A 153 14.50 6.09 -12.82
CA ASP A 153 13.14 5.85 -12.37
C ASP A 153 12.78 4.38 -12.56
N VAL A 154 12.37 3.70 -11.49
CA VAL A 154 11.93 2.31 -11.49
C VAL A 154 10.41 2.24 -11.51
N TYR A 155 9.89 1.47 -12.45
CA TYR A 155 8.47 1.31 -12.70
C TYR A 155 8.03 -0.13 -12.44
N GLN A 156 6.87 -0.28 -11.81
CA GLN A 156 6.14 -1.54 -11.65
C GLN A 156 4.82 -1.43 -12.40
N GLY A 157 4.57 -2.30 -13.38
CA GLY A 157 3.32 -2.29 -14.13
C GLY A 157 2.99 -0.93 -14.79
N GLY A 158 4.02 -0.16 -15.16
CA GLY A 158 3.89 1.18 -15.76
C GLY A 158 3.76 2.34 -14.76
N VAL A 159 3.64 2.06 -13.46
CA VAL A 159 3.62 3.08 -12.40
C VAL A 159 5.03 3.26 -11.83
N ARG A 160 5.53 4.49 -11.73
CA ARG A 160 6.81 4.76 -11.07
C ARG A 160 6.66 4.57 -9.56
N ILE A 161 7.50 3.72 -8.98
CA ILE A 161 7.43 3.34 -7.56
C ILE A 161 8.71 3.68 -6.78
N HIS A 162 9.82 3.88 -7.48
CA HIS A 162 11.13 4.10 -6.86
C HIS A 162 12.03 4.91 -7.80
N SER A 163 12.94 5.72 -7.25
CA SER A 163 13.91 6.48 -8.02
C SER A 163 15.24 6.50 -7.28
N VAL A 164 16.34 6.54 -8.02
CA VAL A 164 17.71 6.59 -7.48
C VAL A 164 18.53 7.62 -8.24
N GLY A 165 19.61 8.10 -7.64
CA GLY A 165 20.52 9.04 -8.31
C GLY A 165 21.21 8.41 -9.53
N GLY A 166 21.60 9.23 -10.51
CA GLY A 166 22.15 8.78 -11.79
C GLY A 166 23.51 8.07 -11.70
N GLY A 167 24.17 8.14 -10.54
CA GLY A 167 25.36 7.33 -10.24
C GLY A 167 25.06 5.91 -9.75
N GLN A 168 23.79 5.56 -9.55
CA GLN A 168 23.35 4.26 -9.07
C GLN A 168 22.79 3.41 -10.20
N THR A 169 23.23 2.15 -10.25
CA THR A 169 22.80 1.17 -11.25
C THR A 169 22.17 -0.08 -10.62
N ALA A 170 21.84 0.02 -9.33
CA ALA A 170 21.16 -1.01 -8.58
C ALA A 170 20.34 -0.37 -7.46
N THR A 171 19.22 -1.01 -7.12
CA THR A 171 18.41 -0.62 -5.97
C THR A 171 17.68 -1.83 -5.38
N VAL A 172 17.20 -1.68 -4.14
CA VAL A 172 16.28 -2.62 -3.51
C VAL A 172 14.90 -1.99 -3.47
N VAL A 173 13.94 -2.64 -4.11
CA VAL A 173 12.52 -2.27 -4.04
C VAL A 173 11.89 -3.06 -2.91
N THR A 174 11.39 -2.37 -1.90
CA THR A 174 10.74 -2.94 -0.71
C THR A 174 9.23 -2.68 -0.72
N GLY A 175 8.51 -3.23 0.25
CA GLY A 175 7.06 -3.03 0.38
C GLY A 175 6.24 -3.92 -0.56
N LEU A 176 6.88 -4.91 -1.18
CA LEU A 176 6.23 -5.86 -2.07
C LEU A 176 5.47 -6.94 -1.27
N ARG A 177 4.54 -7.61 -1.93
CA ARG A 177 3.79 -8.74 -1.36
C ARG A 177 4.61 -10.03 -1.48
N PRO A 178 4.62 -10.89 -0.45
CA PRO A 178 5.18 -12.24 -0.53
C PRO A 178 4.62 -13.09 -1.66
N GLY A 179 5.48 -13.91 -2.26
CA GLY A 179 5.12 -14.86 -3.32
C GLY A 179 4.53 -14.28 -4.60
N ALA A 180 4.49 -12.95 -4.76
CA ALA A 180 3.84 -12.30 -5.89
C ALA A 180 4.81 -12.06 -7.04
N LEU A 181 4.31 -12.20 -8.27
CA LEU A 181 5.04 -11.92 -9.50
C LEU A 181 4.91 -10.44 -9.86
N TYR A 182 6.06 -9.79 -10.05
CA TYR A 182 6.16 -8.39 -10.45
C TYR A 182 6.90 -8.25 -11.77
N SER A 183 6.52 -7.24 -12.57
CA SER A 183 7.26 -6.81 -13.76
C SER A 183 7.81 -5.42 -13.53
N PHE A 184 9.13 -5.29 -13.58
CA PHE A 184 9.84 -4.03 -13.40
C PHE A 184 10.47 -3.54 -14.70
N THR A 185 10.49 -2.23 -14.90
CA THR A 185 11.28 -1.55 -15.94
C THR A 185 12.00 -0.37 -15.32
N VAL A 186 13.09 0.07 -15.96
CA VAL A 186 13.86 1.24 -15.52
C VAL A 186 13.95 2.24 -16.68
N ARG A 187 13.85 3.53 -16.36
CA ARG A 187 14.09 4.65 -17.29
C ARG A 187 15.15 5.57 -16.71
N ALA A 188 15.95 6.19 -17.56
CA ALA A 188 16.89 7.24 -17.18
C ALA A 188 16.25 8.62 -17.39
N ARG A 189 16.68 9.59 -16.60
CA ARG A 189 16.25 10.99 -16.68
C ARG A 189 17.46 11.92 -16.58
N ASP A 190 17.44 12.99 -17.36
CA ASP A 190 18.50 14.03 -17.37
C ASP A 190 18.14 15.25 -16.49
N ALA A 191 18.99 16.28 -16.53
CA ALA A 191 18.76 17.53 -15.79
C ALA A 191 17.64 18.40 -16.39
N ALA A 192 17.32 18.24 -17.67
CA ALA A 192 16.25 18.97 -18.37
C ALA A 192 14.88 18.29 -18.27
N ASP A 193 14.81 17.19 -17.51
CA ASP A 193 13.61 16.37 -17.30
C ASP A 193 13.21 15.52 -18.52
N ASN A 194 14.10 15.32 -19.49
CA ASN A 194 13.88 14.37 -20.57
C ASN A 194 14.02 12.94 -20.03
N VAL A 195 13.09 12.06 -20.43
CA VAL A 195 13.02 10.68 -19.94
C VAL A 195 13.27 9.71 -21.09
N SER A 196 14.14 8.74 -20.86
CA SER A 196 14.43 7.70 -21.84
C SER A 196 13.21 6.80 -22.12
N PRO A 197 13.21 6.07 -23.25
CA PRO A 197 12.44 4.83 -23.36
C PRO A 197 12.75 3.87 -22.20
N ALA A 198 11.84 2.94 -21.92
CA ALA A 198 12.06 1.90 -20.92
C ALA A 198 13.13 0.90 -21.38
N GLY A 199 13.99 0.47 -20.47
CA GLY A 199 14.79 -0.73 -20.65
C GLY A 199 13.91 -1.99 -20.72
N ALA A 200 14.50 -3.12 -21.11
CA ALA A 200 13.79 -4.40 -21.16
C ALA A 200 13.20 -4.77 -19.78
N PRO A 201 11.95 -5.26 -19.72
CA PRO A 201 11.33 -5.60 -18.45
C PRO A 201 11.98 -6.83 -17.82
N VAL A 202 12.11 -6.82 -16.50
CA VAL A 202 12.46 -8.01 -15.71
C VAL A 202 11.25 -8.47 -14.91
N ARG A 203 10.99 -9.78 -14.94
CA ARG A 203 9.94 -10.41 -14.15
C ARG A 203 10.55 -11.14 -12.97
N LEU A 204 10.15 -10.77 -11.76
CA LEU A 204 10.67 -11.34 -10.52
C LEU A 204 9.51 -11.73 -9.61
N THR A 205 9.60 -12.91 -9.03
CA THR A 205 8.70 -13.36 -7.96
C THR A 205 9.42 -13.17 -6.64
N THR A 206 8.82 -12.45 -5.70
CA THR A 206 9.34 -12.36 -4.32
C THR A 206 9.30 -13.72 -3.64
N ALA A 207 10.14 -13.93 -2.62
CA ALA A 207 10.07 -15.16 -1.85
C ALA A 207 8.69 -15.34 -1.17
N PRO A 208 8.25 -16.57 -0.89
CA PRO A 208 7.10 -16.78 0.00
C PRO A 208 7.39 -16.17 1.38
N GLY A 209 6.33 -15.77 2.10
CA GLY A 209 6.42 -15.25 3.46
C GLY A 209 5.72 -16.20 4.42
N ASP A 210 6.09 -16.14 5.70
CA ASP A 210 5.52 -16.97 6.76
C ASP A 210 4.08 -16.56 7.10
N ASP A 211 3.77 -15.27 6.91
CA ASP A 211 2.40 -14.80 6.84
C ASP A 211 1.88 -15.23 5.46
N GLU A 212 0.93 -16.18 5.40
CA GLU A 212 0.36 -16.75 4.15
C GLU A 212 -0.39 -15.73 3.27
N GLY A 213 0.04 -14.47 3.22
CA GLY A 213 -0.65 -13.37 2.60
C GLY A 213 -1.83 -12.89 3.44
N ALA A 214 -1.76 -12.93 4.77
CA ALA A 214 -2.85 -12.47 5.66
C ALA A 214 -3.43 -11.09 5.26
N GLU A 215 -2.57 -10.17 4.82
CA GLU A 215 -2.96 -8.84 4.29
C GLU A 215 -3.86 -8.87 3.04
N THR A 216 -3.84 -9.99 2.32
CA THR A 216 -4.65 -10.24 1.11
C THR A 216 -5.93 -11.02 1.42
N ALA A 217 -6.11 -11.47 2.67
CA ALA A 217 -7.35 -12.06 3.12
C ALA A 217 -8.46 -11.00 3.18
N PRO A 218 -9.68 -11.31 2.72
CA PRO A 218 -10.85 -10.48 2.99
C PRO A 218 -11.03 -10.25 4.49
N ALA A 219 -11.02 -8.98 4.90
CA ALA A 219 -11.09 -8.56 6.30
C ALA A 219 -12.54 -8.49 6.80
N ASP A 220 -12.74 -8.45 8.12
CA ASP A 220 -14.06 -8.38 8.77
C ASP A 220 -15.08 -9.38 8.21
N PHE A 221 -14.62 -10.58 7.84
CA PHE A 221 -15.49 -11.58 7.27
C PHE A 221 -16.48 -12.10 8.31
N ARG A 222 -17.77 -12.00 7.96
CA ARG A 222 -18.92 -12.46 8.74
C ARG A 222 -19.81 -13.32 7.86
N ALA A 223 -20.40 -14.34 8.48
CA ALA A 223 -21.36 -15.22 7.85
C ALA A 223 -22.52 -15.48 8.83
N SER A 224 -23.75 -15.48 8.32
CA SER A 224 -24.96 -15.78 9.09
C SER A 224 -25.96 -16.57 8.24
N ALA A 225 -26.70 -17.46 8.88
CA ALA A 225 -27.79 -18.17 8.23
C ALA A 225 -29.08 -17.36 8.30
N ARG A 226 -29.83 -17.32 7.19
CA ARG A 226 -31.15 -16.71 7.11
C ARG A 226 -32.13 -17.71 6.50
N LEU A 227 -33.32 -17.81 7.10
CA LEU A 227 -34.44 -18.56 6.56
C LEU A 227 -35.30 -17.63 5.71
N ALA A 228 -35.58 -18.01 4.47
CA ALA A 228 -36.51 -17.34 3.57
C ALA A 228 -37.26 -18.39 2.76
N ASP A 229 -38.59 -18.31 2.73
CA ASP A 229 -39.46 -19.20 1.93
C ASP A 229 -39.19 -20.70 2.16
N GLY A 230 -38.98 -21.08 3.42
CA GLY A 230 -38.70 -22.47 3.81
C GLY A 230 -37.31 -22.99 3.39
N SER A 231 -36.40 -22.10 2.99
CA SER A 231 -35.05 -22.39 2.52
C SER A 231 -34.01 -21.58 3.29
N TYR A 232 -32.87 -22.20 3.58
CA TYR A 232 -31.74 -21.56 4.24
C TYR A 232 -30.74 -20.99 3.24
N TYR A 233 -30.32 -19.76 3.50
CA TYR A 233 -29.29 -19.04 2.78
C TYR A 233 -28.16 -18.68 3.74
N LEU A 234 -26.92 -18.65 3.25
CA LEU A 234 -25.82 -18.00 3.94
C LEU A 234 -25.65 -16.58 3.41
N ASP A 235 -25.78 -15.62 4.29
CA ASP A 235 -25.47 -14.21 4.05
C ASP A 235 -24.04 -13.94 4.50
N LEU A 236 -23.21 -13.49 3.56
CA LEU A 236 -21.80 -13.19 3.75
C LEU A 236 -21.59 -11.68 3.71
N SER A 237 -20.69 -11.17 4.54
CA SER A 237 -20.17 -9.80 4.42
C SER A 237 -18.68 -9.73 4.73
N TRP A 238 -17.95 -8.91 3.99
CA TRP A 238 -16.50 -8.73 4.18
C TRP A 238 -16.04 -7.36 3.69
N VAL A 239 -14.85 -6.96 4.10
CA VAL A 239 -14.11 -5.82 3.55
C VAL A 239 -13.07 -6.36 2.57
N PRO A 240 -13.06 -5.89 1.30
CA PRO A 240 -12.04 -6.25 0.32
C PRO A 240 -10.62 -6.02 0.86
N PRO A 241 -9.65 -6.88 0.51
CA PRO A 241 -8.27 -6.67 0.94
C PRO A 241 -7.71 -5.38 0.34
N ARG A 242 -6.83 -4.71 1.11
CA ARG A 242 -6.21 -3.45 0.69
C ARG A 242 -5.03 -3.77 -0.22
N VAL A 243 -5.27 -3.78 -1.53
CA VAL A 243 -4.25 -4.04 -2.54
C VAL A 243 -4.21 -2.92 -3.58
N ASP A 244 -3.07 -2.79 -4.26
CA ASP A 244 -2.91 -1.84 -5.37
C ASP A 244 -3.70 -2.34 -6.58
N GLY A 245 -4.91 -1.81 -6.73
CA GLY A 245 -5.82 -2.13 -7.83
C GLY A 245 -7.22 -2.51 -7.34
N VAL A 246 -8.04 -3.01 -8.25
CA VAL A 246 -9.43 -3.35 -7.97
C VAL A 246 -9.57 -4.86 -7.88
N VAL A 247 -10.09 -5.36 -6.76
CA VAL A 247 -10.48 -6.77 -6.61
C VAL A 247 -11.87 -6.97 -7.18
N THR A 248 -11.98 -7.69 -8.28
CA THR A 248 -13.25 -7.95 -8.98
C THR A 248 -13.74 -9.38 -8.83
N GLU A 249 -12.91 -10.30 -8.34
CA GLU A 249 -13.25 -11.71 -8.25
C GLU A 249 -12.91 -12.29 -6.87
N TYR A 250 -13.80 -13.16 -6.37
CA TYR A 250 -13.61 -13.90 -5.13
C TYR A 250 -14.01 -15.36 -5.32
N GLN A 251 -13.30 -16.25 -4.65
CA GLN A 251 -13.67 -17.66 -4.56
C GLN A 251 -14.19 -17.96 -3.16
N ILE A 252 -15.38 -18.54 -3.07
CA ILE A 252 -16.00 -18.98 -1.84
C ILE A 252 -15.79 -20.49 -1.71
N GLN A 253 -15.33 -20.92 -0.53
CA GLN A 253 -15.30 -22.32 -0.14
C GLN A 253 -16.36 -22.61 0.90
N LEU A 254 -17.09 -23.71 0.71
CA LEU A 254 -18.05 -24.28 1.65
C LEU A 254 -17.61 -25.69 1.98
N ASP A 255 -17.50 -25.99 3.27
CA ASP A 255 -17.16 -27.31 3.81
C ASP A 255 -15.85 -27.89 3.22
N GLY A 256 -14.88 -26.99 2.97
CA GLY A 256 -13.56 -27.31 2.43
C GLY A 256 -13.50 -27.43 0.91
N GLN A 257 -14.63 -27.33 0.20
CA GLN A 257 -14.70 -27.42 -1.25
C GLN A 257 -15.02 -26.06 -1.90
N PRO A 258 -14.53 -25.77 -3.12
CA PRO A 258 -14.99 -24.61 -3.87
C PRO A 258 -16.51 -24.67 -4.10
N ALA A 259 -17.24 -23.66 -3.63
CA ALA A 259 -18.70 -23.61 -3.76
C ALA A 259 -19.10 -22.74 -4.96
N THR A 260 -18.53 -21.54 -5.07
CA THR A 260 -18.80 -20.61 -6.16
C THR A 260 -17.69 -19.57 -6.29
N SER A 261 -17.62 -18.92 -7.45
CA SER A 261 -16.82 -17.71 -7.66
C SER A 261 -17.74 -16.52 -7.90
N LEU A 262 -17.49 -15.44 -7.19
CA LEU A 262 -18.17 -14.16 -7.37
C LEU A 262 -17.29 -13.27 -8.24
N VAL A 263 -17.80 -12.88 -9.42
CA VAL A 263 -17.13 -11.92 -10.30
C VAL A 263 -18.04 -10.72 -10.49
N TRP A 264 -17.53 -9.52 -10.20
CA TRP A 264 -18.22 -8.28 -10.50
C TRP A 264 -18.06 -7.93 -11.99
N GLY A 265 -19.16 -7.93 -12.73
CA GLY A 265 -19.22 -7.45 -14.12
C GLY A 265 -19.25 -5.91 -14.27
N GLY A 266 -19.24 -5.16 -13.16
CA GLY A 266 -19.24 -3.70 -13.10
C GLY A 266 -18.21 -3.18 -12.08
N THR A 267 -18.40 -1.96 -11.55
CA THR A 267 -17.51 -1.43 -10.50
C THR A 267 -17.77 -2.12 -9.16
N PRO A 268 -16.82 -2.90 -8.60
CA PRO A 268 -17.03 -3.55 -7.31
C PRO A 268 -17.06 -2.52 -6.16
N PRO A 269 -17.74 -2.84 -5.05
CA PRO A 269 -17.81 -1.97 -3.89
C PRO A 269 -16.41 -1.74 -3.30
N ARG A 270 -16.06 -0.48 -3.06
CA ARG A 270 -14.80 -0.09 -2.38
C ARG A 270 -14.85 -0.31 -0.86
N GLY A 271 -16.05 -0.41 -0.30
CA GLY A 271 -16.30 -0.65 1.13
C GLY A 271 -16.69 -2.11 1.40
N ARG A 272 -17.58 -2.33 2.37
CA ARG A 272 -18.08 -3.67 2.69
C ARG A 272 -18.82 -4.28 1.50
N ALA A 273 -18.42 -5.47 1.10
CA ALA A 273 -19.11 -6.31 0.13
C ALA A 273 -20.04 -7.30 0.85
N THR A 274 -21.10 -7.71 0.18
CA THR A 274 -22.06 -8.70 0.67
C THR A 274 -22.43 -9.68 -0.43
N TYR A 275 -22.71 -10.93 -0.07
CA TYR A 275 -23.20 -11.95 -0.99
C TYR A 275 -24.06 -12.97 -0.25
N SER A 276 -25.11 -13.44 -0.90
CA SER A 276 -26.03 -14.43 -0.32
C SER A 276 -26.21 -15.60 -1.29
N PHE A 277 -26.13 -16.82 -0.79
CA PHE A 277 -26.37 -18.02 -1.60
C PHE A 277 -27.10 -19.11 -0.80
N TYR A 278 -27.83 -19.95 -1.52
CA TYR A 278 -28.64 -21.04 -0.97
C TYR A 278 -27.77 -22.18 -0.45
N VAL A 279 -28.13 -22.76 0.70
CA VAL A 279 -27.40 -23.89 1.31
C VAL A 279 -28.26 -25.11 1.66
N GLY A 280 -29.58 -25.04 1.48
CA GLY A 280 -30.45 -26.19 1.71
C GLY A 280 -31.76 -25.82 2.39
N ARG A 281 -32.50 -26.84 2.81
CA ARG A 281 -33.72 -26.71 3.62
C ARG A 281 -33.60 -27.36 5.01
N GLU A 282 -32.50 -28.05 5.26
CA GLU A 282 -32.29 -28.76 6.52
C GLU A 282 -31.95 -27.78 7.65
N ALA A 283 -32.60 -27.97 8.80
CA ALA A 283 -32.29 -27.24 10.02
C ALA A 283 -31.24 -27.98 10.86
N GLY A 284 -30.33 -27.25 11.49
CA GLY A 284 -29.23 -27.77 12.30
C GLY A 284 -28.02 -28.25 11.50
N ALA A 285 -27.97 -28.02 10.18
CA ALA A 285 -26.81 -28.33 9.36
C ALA A 285 -25.69 -27.31 9.65
N GLY A 286 -24.50 -27.80 9.95
CA GLY A 286 -23.32 -26.97 10.18
C GLY A 286 -22.52 -26.80 8.90
N HIS A 287 -22.23 -25.55 8.54
CA HIS A 287 -21.43 -25.20 7.37
C HIS A 287 -20.19 -24.40 7.79
N ARG A 288 -19.04 -24.76 7.22
CA ARG A 288 -17.80 -23.99 7.33
C ARG A 288 -17.59 -23.21 6.05
N VAL A 289 -17.49 -21.89 6.16
CA VAL A 289 -17.34 -21.00 5.02
C VAL A 289 -16.12 -20.10 5.19
N ARG A 290 -15.40 -19.89 4.08
CA ARG A 290 -14.32 -18.92 3.96
C ARG A 290 -14.24 -18.44 2.51
N LEU A 291 -13.60 -17.31 2.26
CA LEU A 291 -13.43 -16.81 0.90
C LEU A 291 -12.08 -16.14 0.71
N ARG A 292 -11.63 -16.06 -0.54
CA ARG A 292 -10.38 -15.37 -0.91
C ARG A 292 -10.58 -14.52 -2.15
N ALA A 293 -9.76 -13.48 -2.28
CA ALA A 293 -9.78 -12.55 -3.40
C ALA A 293 -8.84 -12.97 -4.53
N ARG A 294 -9.26 -12.74 -5.79
CA ARG A 294 -8.35 -12.68 -6.94
C ARG A 294 -7.71 -11.30 -6.95
N LEU A 295 -6.39 -11.26 -6.80
CA LEU A 295 -5.64 -10.02 -6.73
C LEU A 295 -5.46 -9.41 -8.13
N PRO A 296 -5.18 -8.09 -8.22
CA PRO A 296 -4.95 -7.41 -9.50
C PRO A 296 -3.79 -7.96 -10.34
N ASP A 297 -2.83 -8.65 -9.70
CA ASP A 297 -1.73 -9.35 -10.38
C ASP A 297 -2.14 -10.71 -10.96
N GLY A 298 -3.41 -11.09 -10.81
CA GLY A 298 -3.96 -12.35 -11.29
C GLY A 298 -3.69 -13.54 -10.37
N THR A 299 -3.09 -13.36 -9.20
CA THR A 299 -2.92 -14.44 -8.20
C THR A 299 -4.10 -14.53 -7.25
N TRP A 300 -4.24 -15.65 -6.54
CA TRP A 300 -5.21 -15.78 -5.44
C TRP A 300 -4.55 -15.35 -4.13
N GLY A 301 -5.21 -14.44 -3.41
CA GLY A 301 -4.82 -14.07 -2.05
C GLY A 301 -5.14 -15.17 -1.03
N ALA A 302 -4.83 -14.87 0.23
CA ALA A 302 -5.14 -15.70 1.38
C ALA A 302 -6.65 -15.87 1.58
N PHE A 303 -7.03 -16.97 2.23
CA PHE A 303 -8.39 -17.12 2.71
C PHE A 303 -8.66 -16.21 3.90
N SER A 304 -9.90 -15.71 3.98
CA SER A 304 -10.46 -15.11 5.18
C SER A 304 -10.40 -16.11 6.33
N VAL A 305 -10.63 -15.60 7.55
CA VAL A 305 -10.93 -16.46 8.71
C VAL A 305 -12.08 -17.41 8.34
N GLU A 306 -12.01 -18.67 8.76
CA GLU A 306 -13.12 -19.62 8.57
C GLU A 306 -14.24 -19.31 9.55
N ARG A 307 -15.48 -19.33 9.07
CA ARG A 307 -16.69 -19.13 9.87
C ARG A 307 -17.55 -20.38 9.83
N THR A 308 -17.95 -20.83 11.01
CA THR A 308 -18.94 -21.90 11.15
C THR A 308 -20.32 -21.29 11.35
N VAL A 309 -21.30 -21.71 10.56
CA VAL A 309 -22.69 -21.26 10.64
C VAL A 309 -23.61 -22.47 10.69
N THR A 310 -24.63 -22.44 11.54
CA THR A 310 -25.63 -23.51 11.65
C THR A 310 -26.99 -23.02 11.16
N THR A 311 -27.68 -23.82 10.33
CA THR A 311 -28.98 -23.47 9.76
C THR A 311 -30.12 -23.60 10.78
N GLY A 312 -30.41 -22.57 11.56
CA GLY A 312 -31.50 -22.62 12.54
C GLY A 312 -31.30 -23.69 13.63
N ALA A 313 -32.22 -23.76 14.60
CA ALA A 313 -32.16 -24.77 15.66
C ALA A 313 -32.81 -26.07 15.19
N ARG A 314 -32.19 -27.22 15.52
CA ARG A 314 -32.90 -28.51 15.49
C ARG A 314 -34.02 -28.42 16.52
N ARG A 315 -35.27 -28.59 16.08
CA ARG A 315 -36.41 -28.82 16.97
C ARG A 315 -36.38 -30.26 17.48
#